data_AF-A0A7S2KGK6-F1
#
_entry.id   AF-A0A7S2KGK6-F1
#
_cell.length_a   1.000
_cell.length_b   1.000
_cell.length_c   1.000
_cell.angle_alpha   90.00
_cell.angle_beta   90.00
_cell.angle_gamma   90.00
#
_symmetry.space_group_name_H-M   'P 1'
#
loop_
_entity.id
_entity.type
_entity.pdbx_description
1 polymer ?
#
loop_
_entity_poly.entity_id
_entity_poly.type
_entity_poly.pdbx_seq_one_letter_code
_entity_poly.pdbx_strand_id
1 'polypeptide(L)'
;EHCRCAREPPRPPDAFAEELESKSFAVPEDRKLVADKYWGVFQRAVGCAESLTYQGLGWGDGEARTLAAALPRCTALRHLDLRDNELGTVGALLVAGALEGCRTLERLGLAANAIGEAGQAELRSAW
;
A
#
# COMPACT_ATOMS: atom_id res chain seq x y z
N GLU A 1 15.49 13.83 -19.99
CA GLU A 1 14.07 14.09 -19.69
C GLU A 1 13.55 12.97 -18.81
N HIS A 2 12.61 13.30 -17.93
CA HIS A 2 12.29 12.53 -16.74
C HIS A 2 11.45 11.28 -17.03
N CYS A 3 11.99 10.08 -16.82
CA CYS A 3 11.14 8.93 -16.54
C CYS A 3 10.64 9.06 -15.08
N ARG A 4 9.59 9.87 -14.88
CA ARG A 4 8.77 9.85 -13.66
C ARG A 4 7.83 8.64 -13.66
N CYS A 5 8.35 7.46 -13.97
CA CYS A 5 7.66 6.24 -13.54
C CYS A 5 8.04 6.05 -12.06
N ALA A 6 7.55 6.95 -11.20
CA ALA A 6 7.53 6.70 -9.77
C ALA A 6 6.80 5.38 -9.60
N ARG A 7 7.44 4.39 -8.96
CA ARG A 7 6.79 3.11 -8.69
C ARG A 7 5.52 3.43 -7.91
N GLU A 8 4.36 3.17 -8.50
CA GLU A 8 3.10 3.29 -7.78
C GLU A 8 2.97 2.13 -6.78
N PRO A 9 2.34 2.37 -5.62
CA PRO A 9 2.03 1.28 -4.70
C PRO A 9 1.18 0.22 -5.40
N PRO A 10 1.29 -1.05 -4.99
CA PRO A 10 0.53 -2.13 -5.59
C PRO A 10 -0.97 -1.82 -5.42
N ARG A 11 -1.67 -1.64 -6.53
CA ARG A 11 -3.06 -1.18 -6.53
C ARG A 11 -3.93 -2.17 -5.75
N PRO A 12 -4.59 -1.75 -4.67
CA PRO A 12 -5.39 -2.62 -3.87
C PRO A 12 -6.58 -3.11 -4.70
N PRO A 13 -6.96 -4.37 -4.52
CA PRO A 13 -8.07 -4.98 -5.24
C PRO A 13 -9.41 -4.25 -5.03
N ASP A 14 -9.63 -3.58 -3.90
CA ASP A 14 -10.80 -2.70 -3.71
C ASP A 14 -10.80 -1.53 -4.71
N ALA A 15 -9.66 -0.85 -4.91
CA ALA A 15 -9.54 0.22 -5.90
C ALA A 15 -9.67 -0.32 -7.34
N PHE A 16 -9.17 -1.54 -7.59
CA PHE A 16 -9.38 -2.19 -8.88
C PHE A 16 -10.86 -2.56 -9.10
N ALA A 17 -11.56 -3.03 -8.07
CA ALA A 17 -12.98 -3.37 -8.14
C ALA A 17 -13.86 -2.15 -8.42
N GLU A 18 -13.51 -0.97 -7.88
CA GLU A 18 -14.15 0.31 -8.19
C GLU A 18 -13.91 0.72 -9.66
N GLU A 19 -12.69 0.52 -10.19
CA GLU A 19 -12.44 0.75 -11.63
C GLU A 19 -13.27 -0.19 -12.51
N LEU A 20 -13.48 -1.43 -12.06
CA LEU A 20 -14.35 -2.39 -12.73
C LEU A 20 -15.85 -1.98 -12.66
N GLU A 21 -16.27 -1.10 -11.73
CA GLU A 21 -17.64 -0.55 -11.71
C GLU A 21 -17.90 0.43 -12.84
N SER A 22 -16.89 1.22 -13.18
CA SER A 22 -16.97 2.19 -14.27
C SER A 22 -16.90 1.51 -15.65
N LYS A 23 -16.37 0.28 -15.73
CA LYS A 23 -16.19 -0.44 -16.99
C LYS A 23 -17.45 -1.21 -17.40
N SER A 24 -17.81 -1.06 -18.68
CA SER A 24 -18.87 -1.86 -19.30
C SER A 24 -18.34 -3.25 -19.64
N PHE A 25 -18.96 -4.28 -19.09
CA PHE A 25 -18.69 -5.67 -19.42
C PHE A 25 -19.80 -6.21 -20.32
N ALA A 26 -19.43 -7.05 -21.29
CA ALA A 26 -20.40 -7.75 -22.13
C ALA A 26 -21.30 -8.70 -21.32
N VAL A 27 -20.77 -9.21 -20.20
CA VAL A 27 -21.45 -10.15 -19.31
C VAL A 27 -21.17 -9.74 -17.84
N PRO A 28 -22.19 -9.62 -16.97
CA PRO A 28 -21.99 -9.19 -15.58
C PRO A 28 -21.10 -10.12 -14.76
N GLU A 29 -21.11 -11.43 -15.06
CA GLU A 29 -20.29 -12.44 -14.37
C GLU A 29 -18.79 -12.30 -14.67
N ASP A 30 -18.42 -11.81 -15.86
CA ASP A 30 -17.02 -11.62 -16.25
C ASP A 30 -16.33 -10.59 -15.35
N ARG A 31 -17.09 -9.60 -14.86
CA ARG A 31 -16.57 -8.60 -13.93
C ARG A 31 -16.04 -9.24 -12.64
N LYS A 32 -16.80 -10.18 -12.07
CA LYS A 32 -16.39 -10.91 -10.86
C LYS A 32 -15.16 -11.77 -11.16
N LEU A 33 -15.14 -12.45 -12.31
CA LEU A 33 -14.01 -13.29 -12.70
C LEU A 33 -12.72 -12.48 -12.88
N VAL A 34 -12.80 -11.28 -13.46
CA VAL A 34 -11.64 -10.38 -13.63
C VAL A 34 -11.14 -9.87 -12.28
N ALA A 35 -12.04 -9.50 -11.37
CA ALA A 35 -11.67 -9.12 -10.01
C ALA A 35 -10.99 -10.29 -9.25
N ASP A 36 -11.53 -11.50 -9.37
CA ASP A 36 -11.01 -12.69 -8.69
C ASP A 36 -9.63 -13.11 -9.24
N LYS A 37 -9.45 -13.04 -10.57
CA LYS A 37 -8.13 -13.28 -11.19
C LYS A 37 -7.11 -12.24 -10.79
N TYR A 38 -7.49 -10.96 -10.76
CA TYR A 38 -6.62 -9.90 -10.29
C TYR A 38 -6.23 -10.13 -8.82
N TRP A 39 -7.21 -10.47 -7.98
CA TRP A 39 -6.99 -10.82 -6.57
C TRP A 39 -5.98 -11.96 -6.40
N GLY A 40 -6.14 -13.04 -7.16
CA GLY A 40 -5.22 -14.18 -7.10
C GLY A 40 -3.79 -13.84 -7.51
N VAL A 41 -3.59 -12.97 -8.51
CA VAL A 41 -2.26 -12.50 -8.92
C VAL A 41 -1.67 -11.54 -7.89
N PHE A 42 -2.49 -10.61 -7.38
CA PHE A 42 -2.09 -9.66 -6.35
C PHE A 42 -1.61 -10.40 -5.10
N GLN A 43 -2.39 -11.34 -4.57
CA GLN A 43 -2.01 -12.16 -3.41
C GLN A 43 -0.72 -12.95 -3.65
N ARG A 44 -0.49 -13.47 -4.86
CA ARG A 44 0.77 -14.16 -5.18
C ARG A 44 1.96 -13.22 -5.22
N ALA A 45 1.76 -11.99 -5.71
CA ALA A 45 2.81 -10.98 -5.79
C ALA A 45 3.18 -10.42 -4.41
N VAL A 46 2.20 -10.11 -3.55
CA VAL A 46 2.44 -9.46 -2.25
C VAL A 46 2.46 -10.43 -1.06
N GLY A 47 1.83 -11.59 -1.18
CA GLY A 47 1.69 -12.54 -0.06
C GLY A 47 3.00 -13.24 0.32
N CYS A 48 3.97 -13.31 -0.59
CA CYS A 48 5.32 -13.81 -0.31
C CYS A 48 6.38 -12.71 -0.26
N ALA A 49 5.99 -11.44 -0.36
CA ALA A 49 6.93 -10.34 -0.33
C ALA A 49 7.44 -10.13 1.11
N GLU A 50 8.72 -10.45 1.35
CA GLU A 50 9.36 -10.24 2.66
C GLU A 50 9.89 -8.81 2.82
N SER A 51 10.14 -8.11 1.73
CA SER A 51 10.67 -6.74 1.78
C SER A 51 10.04 -5.86 0.70
N LEU A 52 9.55 -4.70 1.11
CA LEU A 52 8.99 -3.67 0.25
C LEU A 52 9.82 -2.39 0.41
N THR A 53 10.40 -1.91 -0.69
CA THR A 53 11.25 -0.72 -0.70
C THR A 53 10.69 0.32 -1.65
N TYR A 54 10.26 1.44 -1.08
CA TYR A 54 9.57 2.54 -1.74
C TYR A 54 10.20 3.88 -1.35
N GLN A 55 11.52 3.93 -1.26
CA GLN A 55 12.26 5.14 -0.89
C GLN A 55 12.36 6.12 -2.07
N GLY A 56 12.21 7.42 -1.83
CA GLY A 56 12.55 8.44 -2.83
C GLY A 56 11.57 8.53 -4.01
N LEU A 57 10.31 8.13 -3.80
CA LEU A 57 9.30 8.06 -4.86
C LEU A 57 8.39 9.28 -4.92
N GLY A 58 8.53 10.22 -3.98
CA GLY A 58 7.66 11.39 -3.87
C GLY A 58 6.23 10.99 -3.51
N TRP A 59 6.06 9.91 -2.74
CA TRP A 59 4.74 9.45 -2.31
C TRP A 59 4.15 10.38 -1.28
N GLY A 60 2.89 10.79 -1.49
CA GLY A 60 2.11 11.54 -0.53
C GLY A 60 1.09 10.67 0.20
N ASP A 61 0.10 11.33 0.81
CA ASP A 61 -0.95 10.65 1.58
C ASP A 61 -1.85 9.74 0.72
N GLY A 62 -1.98 10.03 -0.59
CA GLY A 62 -2.76 9.20 -1.52
C GLY A 62 -2.12 7.85 -1.79
N GLU A 63 -0.81 7.83 -2.02
CA GLU A 63 -0.04 6.61 -2.22
C GLU A 63 0.06 5.82 -0.91
N ALA A 64 0.23 6.52 0.22
CA ALA A 64 0.20 5.92 1.56
C ALA A 64 -1.12 5.19 1.83
N ARG A 65 -2.26 5.78 1.45
CA ARG A 65 -3.59 5.13 1.54
C ARG A 65 -3.66 3.85 0.71
N THR A 66 -3.13 3.91 -0.49
CA THR A 66 -3.12 2.79 -1.44
C THR A 66 -2.26 1.64 -0.91
N LEU A 67 -1.08 1.96 -0.37
CA LEU A 67 -0.22 1.00 0.30
C LEU A 67 -0.88 0.44 1.58
N ALA A 68 -1.50 1.27 2.40
CA ALA A 68 -2.19 0.87 3.62
C ALA A 68 -3.29 -0.17 3.36
N ALA A 69 -4.01 -0.07 2.25
CA ALA A 69 -4.98 -1.10 1.85
C ALA A 69 -4.32 -2.43 1.43
N ALA A 70 -3.09 -2.40 0.91
CA ALA A 70 -2.34 -3.57 0.48
C ALA A 70 -1.60 -4.28 1.62
N LEU A 71 -1.12 -3.52 2.62
CA LEU A 71 -0.27 -3.99 3.71
C LEU A 71 -0.86 -5.18 4.51
N PRO A 72 -2.14 -5.19 4.93
CA PRO A 72 -2.72 -6.31 5.68
C PRO A 72 -2.70 -7.66 4.94
N ARG A 73 -2.46 -7.64 3.62
CA ARG A 73 -2.36 -8.84 2.78
C ARG A 73 -0.92 -9.31 2.59
N CYS A 74 0.06 -8.51 3.00
CA CYS A 74 1.48 -8.83 2.96
C CYS A 74 1.87 -9.63 4.22
N THR A 75 1.36 -10.86 4.35
CA THR A 75 1.49 -11.67 5.57
C THR A 75 2.93 -12.11 5.87
N ALA A 76 3.82 -12.12 4.87
CA ALA A 76 5.23 -12.45 5.02
C ALA A 76 6.14 -11.22 5.15
N LEU A 77 5.59 -10.00 5.19
CA LEU A 77 6.38 -8.77 5.13
C LEU A 77 7.20 -8.55 6.41
N ARG A 78 8.52 -8.42 6.26
CA ARG A 78 9.47 -8.20 7.35
C ARG A 78 10.10 -6.81 7.30
N HIS A 79 10.26 -6.25 6.10
CA HIS A 79 10.90 -4.94 5.94
C HIS A 79 10.06 -4.03 5.05
N LEU A 80 9.68 -2.87 5.58
CA LEU A 80 8.98 -1.82 4.83
C LEU A 80 9.80 -0.54 4.87
N ASP A 81 10.25 -0.06 3.72
CA ASP A 81 11.02 1.18 3.60
C ASP A 81 10.24 2.21 2.79
N LEU A 82 9.86 3.29 3.46
CA LEU A 82 9.11 4.43 2.93
C LEU A 82 9.88 5.74 3.15
N ARG A 83 11.19 5.67 3.35
CA ARG A 83 12.01 6.85 3.61
C ARG A 83 12.02 7.81 2.42
N ASP A 84 12.35 9.07 2.66
CA ASP A 84 12.57 10.06 1.59
C ASP A 84 11.33 10.23 0.71
N ASN A 85 10.17 10.39 1.33
CA ASN A 85 8.90 10.61 0.64
C ASN A 85 8.19 11.83 1.27
N GLU A 86 6.98 12.11 0.81
CA GLU A 86 6.18 13.26 1.21
C GLU A 86 4.98 12.82 2.06
N LEU A 87 5.09 11.70 2.80
CA LEU A 87 4.01 11.25 3.68
C LEU A 87 3.75 12.29 4.77
N GLY A 88 2.50 12.73 4.85
CA GLY A 88 2.01 13.60 5.90
C GLY A 88 1.51 12.82 7.11
N THR A 89 0.92 13.54 8.05
CA THR A 89 0.25 12.96 9.22
C THR A 89 -0.85 11.96 8.81
N VAL A 90 -1.63 12.28 7.77
CA VAL A 90 -2.74 11.42 7.33
C VAL A 90 -2.22 10.10 6.75
N GLY A 91 -1.21 10.15 5.88
CA GLY A 91 -0.58 8.95 5.34
C GLY A 91 0.01 8.07 6.44
N ALA A 92 0.67 8.66 7.43
CA ALA A 92 1.21 7.93 8.58
C ALA A 92 0.13 7.21 9.42
N LEU A 93 -1.01 7.86 9.68
CA LEU A 93 -2.14 7.25 10.39
C LEU A 93 -2.70 6.04 9.63
N LEU A 94 -2.84 6.16 8.31
CA LEU A 94 -3.33 5.08 7.46
C LEU A 94 -2.37 3.89 7.46
N VAL A 95 -1.07 4.17 7.33
CA VAL A 95 -0.03 3.13 7.42
C VAL A 95 -0.06 2.48 8.80
N ALA A 96 -0.15 3.24 9.89
CA ALA A 96 -0.25 2.71 11.26
C ALA A 96 -1.41 1.72 11.42
N GLY A 97 -2.63 2.08 11.02
CA GLY A 97 -3.78 1.17 11.10
C GLY A 97 -3.61 -0.09 10.24
N ALA A 98 -2.90 0.01 9.11
CA ALA A 98 -2.61 -1.14 8.27
C ALA A 98 -1.53 -2.07 8.84
N LEU A 99 -0.61 -1.52 9.64
CA LEU A 99 0.44 -2.28 10.32
C LEU A 99 -0.11 -3.22 11.40
N GLU A 100 -1.29 -2.94 11.97
CA GLU A 100 -1.95 -3.87 12.91
C GLU A 100 -2.17 -5.27 12.30
N GLY A 101 -2.34 -5.34 10.97
CA GLY A 101 -2.45 -6.60 10.22
C GLY A 101 -1.11 -7.27 9.89
N CYS A 102 0.00 -6.54 9.99
CA CYS A 102 1.35 -6.95 9.57
C CYS A 102 2.19 -7.47 10.74
N ARG A 103 1.81 -8.60 11.34
CA ARG A 103 2.48 -9.15 12.54
C ARG A 103 3.93 -9.65 12.31
N THR A 104 4.36 -9.78 11.07
CA THR A 104 5.69 -10.28 10.69
C THR A 104 6.70 -9.16 10.44
N LEU A 105 6.28 -7.89 10.55
CA LEU A 105 7.13 -6.74 10.25
C LEU A 105 8.21 -6.53 11.33
N GLU A 106 9.47 -6.58 10.90
CA GLU A 106 10.65 -6.43 11.75
C GLU A 106 11.31 -5.06 11.61
N ARG A 107 11.15 -4.37 10.46
CA ARG A 107 11.69 -3.02 10.26
C ARG A 107 10.74 -2.13 9.45
N LEU A 108 10.52 -0.93 9.95
CA LEU A 108 9.80 0.16 9.30
C LEU A 108 10.70 1.38 9.14
N GLY A 109 10.93 1.81 7.90
CA GLY A 109 11.66 3.01 7.56
C GLY A 109 10.73 4.14 7.16
N LEU A 110 10.64 5.20 7.97
CA LEU A 110 9.79 6.38 7.68
C LEU A 110 10.55 7.72 7.81
N ALA A 111 11.87 7.67 7.93
CA ALA A 111 12.72 8.86 7.98
C ALA A 111 12.59 9.72 6.71
N ALA A 112 12.86 11.02 6.82
CA ALA A 112 12.72 11.98 5.72
C ALA A 112 11.31 11.96 5.09
N ASN A 113 10.28 12.02 5.95
CA ASN A 113 8.88 12.27 5.58
C ASN A 113 8.34 13.47 6.37
N ALA A 114 7.24 14.06 5.90
CA ALA A 114 6.55 15.18 6.54
C ALA A 114 5.54 14.72 7.62
N ILE A 115 5.89 13.68 8.39
CA ILE A 115 4.99 13.07 9.39
C ILE A 115 4.97 13.94 10.65
N GLY A 116 3.80 14.51 10.96
CA GLY A 116 3.59 15.26 12.21
C GLY A 116 3.56 14.37 13.46
N GLU A 117 3.68 14.99 14.63
CA GLU A 117 3.76 14.26 15.92
C GLU A 117 2.63 13.25 16.14
N ALA A 118 1.40 13.59 15.74
CA ALA A 118 0.26 12.67 15.86
C ALA A 118 0.44 11.39 15.03
N GLY A 119 0.98 11.51 13.81
CA GLY A 119 1.26 10.35 12.95
C GLY A 119 2.38 9.49 13.54
N GLN A 120 3.40 10.11 14.12
CA GLN A 120 4.49 9.40 14.80
C GLN A 120 4.00 8.67 16.05
N ALA A 121 3.12 9.29 16.85
CA ALA A 121 2.54 8.69 18.04
C ALA A 121 1.73 7.43 17.70
N GLU A 122 0.91 7.51 16.65
CA GLU A 122 0.08 6.39 16.20
C GLU A 122 0.92 5.27 15.61
N LEU A 123 1.92 5.59 14.79
CA LEU A 123 2.88 4.58 14.29
C LEU A 123 3.63 3.86 15.42
N ARG A 124 3.97 4.57 16.50
CA ARG A 124 4.59 3.98 17.70
C ARG A 124 3.63 3.16 18.55
N SER A 125 2.33 3.39 18.42
CA SER A 125 1.29 2.62 19.13
C SER A 125 0.93 1.35 18.35
N ALA A 126 0.95 1.43 17.02
CA ALA A 126 0.56 0.35 16.12
C ALA A 126 1.68 -0.65 15.78
N TRP A 127 2.95 -0.34 16.04
CA TRP A 127 4.10 -1.20 15.76
C TRP A 127 5.04 -1.38 16.96
#